data_AF-A0A2D6YSU9-F1
#
_entry.id   AF-A0A2D6YSU9-F1
#
_cell.length_a   1.000
_cell.length_b   1.000
_cell.length_c   1.000
_cell.angle_alpha   90.00
_cell.angle_beta   90.00
_cell.angle_gamma   90.00
#
_symmetry.space_group_name_H-M   'P 1'
#
loop_
_entity.id
_entity.type
_entity.pdbx_description
1 polymer ?
#
loop_
_entity_poly.entity_id
_entity_poly.type
_entity_poly.pdbx_seq_one_letter_code
_entity_poly.pdbx_strand_id
1 'polypeptide(L)'
;MIIRWSQKYFTFRYLPMEQRKAVSLFFQGGNVGFRRKTFDVVGNYDPVMNACEDVDIGIRFSACGKLFSQPSAQVTHTSNFTFRKIIDQWWLTARYQVKIMRKISGGGIEIFSNTGAKDPEATDHQCWMARPLPFTVIIFLSSFLFMNLSLAVLVPALILGCWPVAIPALVVLGITAFRYFRTDFTRTDLGFGRRLRFCFIRFVINEMLLWGSFLQGLKARMIYISHEFSSV
;
A
#
# COMPACT_ATOMS: atom_id res chain seq x y z
N MET A 1 3.41 -17.04 12.10
CA MET A 1 4.01 -15.70 12.34
C MET A 1 3.46 -14.73 11.30
N ILE A 2 2.17 -14.41 11.39
CA ILE A 2 1.48 -13.45 10.53
C ILE A 2 0.44 -12.79 11.44
N ILE A 3 0.36 -11.45 11.40
CA ILE A 3 -0.53 -10.55 12.17
C ILE A 3 -0.13 -10.27 13.65
N ARG A 4 0.96 -9.52 13.86
CA ARG A 4 1.18 -8.60 15.02
C ARG A 4 1.35 -7.15 14.52
N TRP A 5 0.54 -6.74 13.56
CA TRP A 5 0.66 -5.47 12.82
C TRP A 5 -0.20 -4.33 13.39
N SER A 6 -0.78 -4.49 14.58
CA SER A 6 -1.68 -3.49 15.16
C SER A 6 -1.40 -3.18 16.64
N GLN A 7 -0.34 -3.76 17.22
CA GLN A 7 -0.11 -3.73 18.67
C GLN A 7 0.69 -2.52 19.14
N LYS A 8 1.49 -1.86 18.29
CA LYS A 8 2.47 -0.87 18.75
C LYS A 8 2.01 0.59 18.67
N TYR A 9 0.89 0.91 18.02
CA TYR A 9 0.69 2.28 17.51
C TYR A 9 -0.67 2.89 17.85
N PHE A 10 -1.56 2.07 18.36
CA PHE A 10 -2.80 2.55 18.93
C PHE A 10 -2.63 2.71 20.43
N THR A 11 -2.32 3.90 20.92
CA THR A 11 -2.55 4.18 22.35
C THR A 11 -4.05 4.28 22.58
N PHE A 12 -4.52 4.01 23.81
CA PHE A 12 -5.91 4.25 24.21
C PHE A 12 -6.22 5.75 24.05
N ARG A 13 -6.70 6.16 22.87
CA ARG A 13 -6.93 7.57 22.56
C ARG A 13 -7.88 7.76 21.39
N TYR A 14 -8.39 8.98 21.30
CA TYR A 14 -9.03 9.47 20.08
C TYR A 14 -7.97 9.85 19.05
N LEU A 15 -8.16 9.43 17.79
CA LEU A 15 -7.26 9.81 16.70
C LEU A 15 -7.55 11.26 16.25
N PRO A 16 -6.54 12.14 16.11
CA PRO A 16 -6.71 13.50 15.58
C PRO A 16 -7.41 13.51 14.22
N MET A 17 -8.23 14.52 13.92
CA MET A 17 -8.93 14.64 12.62
C MET A 17 -7.98 14.91 11.46
N GLU A 18 -6.87 15.60 11.71
CA GLU A 18 -5.89 16.02 10.71
C GLU A 18 -5.07 14.83 10.18
N GLN A 19 -4.91 13.76 10.97
CA GLN A 19 -4.21 12.52 10.60
C GLN A 19 -5.06 11.55 9.76
N ARG A 20 -6.25 11.97 9.29
CA ARG A 20 -7.23 11.10 8.62
C ARG A 20 -7.32 11.30 7.12
N LYS A 21 -6.61 12.30 6.61
CA LYS A 21 -6.60 12.69 5.20
C LYS A 21 -5.29 12.23 4.58
N ALA A 22 -5.29 11.02 4.03
CA ALA A 22 -4.58 10.63 2.80
C ALA A 22 -4.27 9.13 2.78
N VAL A 23 -4.19 8.45 3.91
CA VAL A 23 -3.72 7.06 3.91
C VAL A 23 -4.39 6.26 5.00
N SER A 24 -4.89 5.11 4.57
CA SER A 24 -5.61 4.10 5.32
C SER A 24 -5.07 3.87 6.73
N LEU A 25 -5.78 4.41 7.73
CA LEU A 25 -5.98 3.63 8.96
C LEU A 25 -6.80 2.42 8.52
N PHE A 26 -6.12 1.34 8.16
CA PHE A 26 -6.78 0.11 7.76
C PHE A 26 -7.62 -0.37 8.94
N PHE A 27 -8.93 -0.10 8.91
CA PHE A 27 -9.86 -0.93 9.65
C PHE A 27 -9.83 -2.28 8.96
N GLN A 28 -8.91 -3.16 9.38
CA GLN A 28 -9.02 -4.55 8.99
C GLN A 28 -10.31 -5.06 9.62
N GLY A 29 -11.31 -5.39 8.79
CA GLY A 29 -12.70 -5.58 9.22
C GLY A 29 -12.91 -6.55 10.39
N GLY A 30 -11.93 -7.41 10.69
CA GLY A 30 -11.95 -8.33 11.82
C GLY A 30 -11.80 -7.70 13.22
N ASN A 31 -11.37 -6.44 13.34
CA ASN A 31 -11.04 -5.80 14.62
C ASN A 31 -11.66 -4.41 14.81
N VAL A 32 -12.89 -4.21 14.35
CA VAL A 32 -13.58 -2.92 14.44
C VAL A 32 -15.02 -3.07 14.91
N GLY A 33 -15.48 -2.11 15.73
CA GLY A 33 -16.87 -1.96 16.10
C GLY A 33 -17.40 -0.60 15.68
N PHE A 34 -18.60 -0.56 15.11
CA PHE A 34 -19.25 0.67 14.67
C PHE A 34 -20.50 0.95 15.50
N ARG A 35 -20.74 2.22 15.85
CA ARG A 35 -22.04 2.62 16.39
C ARG A 35 -23.07 2.58 15.26
N ARG A 36 -24.21 1.93 15.49
CA ARG A 36 -25.28 1.79 14.48
C ARG A 36 -25.68 3.13 13.85
N LYS A 37 -25.91 4.15 14.68
CA LYS A 37 -26.25 5.51 14.22
C LYS A 37 -25.20 6.10 13.27
N THR A 38 -23.92 5.83 13.49
CA THR A 38 -22.86 6.32 12.59
C THR A 38 -22.87 5.54 11.27
N PHE A 39 -23.16 4.24 11.32
CA PHE A 39 -23.32 3.41 10.13
C PHE A 39 -24.49 3.89 9.25
N ASP A 40 -25.62 4.26 9.86
CA ASP A 40 -26.77 4.80 9.14
C ASP A 40 -26.45 6.17 8.47
N VAL A 41 -25.59 6.99 9.10
CA VAL A 41 -25.16 8.30 8.56
C VAL A 41 -24.11 8.16 7.44
N VAL A 42 -23.11 7.30 7.65
CA VAL A 42 -22.02 7.07 6.67
C VAL A 42 -22.54 6.36 5.42
N GLY A 43 -23.68 5.68 5.53
CA GLY A 43 -24.20 4.75 4.55
C GLY A 43 -23.62 3.37 4.79
N ASN A 44 -24.40 2.32 4.52
CA ASN A 44 -23.99 0.93 4.71
C ASN A 44 -22.75 0.55 3.87
N TYR A 45 -22.37 -0.73 3.87
CA TYR A 45 -21.35 -1.24 2.95
C TYR A 45 -21.73 -0.97 1.49
N ASP A 46 -20.75 -0.56 0.70
CA ASP A 46 -20.89 -0.38 -0.74
C ASP A 46 -20.75 -1.76 -1.43
N PRO A 47 -21.80 -2.29 -2.09
CA PRO A 47 -21.75 -3.62 -2.70
C PRO A 47 -20.72 -3.72 -3.84
N VAL A 48 -20.28 -2.59 -4.41
CA VAL A 48 -19.24 -2.55 -5.46
C VAL A 48 -17.84 -2.83 -4.88
N MET A 49 -17.67 -2.63 -3.56
CA MET A 49 -16.39 -2.69 -2.85
C MET A 49 -16.10 -4.03 -2.15
N ASN A 50 -16.83 -5.12 -2.46
CA ASN A 50 -16.73 -6.47 -1.86
C ASN A 50 -15.35 -6.87 -1.25
N ALA A 51 -14.21 -6.74 -1.96
CA ALA A 51 -12.91 -7.17 -1.42
C ALA A 51 -12.12 -6.10 -0.64
N CYS A 52 -12.63 -4.87 -0.55
CA CYS A 52 -12.07 -3.75 0.21
C CYS A 52 -13.19 -2.89 0.83
N GLU A 53 -14.28 -3.53 1.22
CA GLU A 53 -15.45 -2.89 1.85
C GLU A 53 -15.08 -2.25 3.18
N ASP A 54 -14.13 -2.85 3.89
CA ASP A 54 -13.56 -2.42 5.15
C ASP A 54 -12.70 -1.15 4.99
N VAL A 55 -11.94 -1.06 3.90
CA VAL A 55 -11.20 0.15 3.53
C VAL A 55 -12.15 1.28 3.12
N ASP A 56 -13.14 1.00 2.25
CA ASP A 56 -14.11 2.01 1.80
C ASP A 56 -14.90 2.59 2.97
N ILE A 57 -15.46 1.73 3.82
CA ILE A 57 -16.22 2.18 4.98
C ILE A 57 -15.31 2.91 5.96
N GLY A 58 -14.08 2.41 6.15
CA GLY A 58 -13.07 3.03 7.00
C GLY A 58 -12.77 4.48 6.63
N ILE A 59 -12.59 4.76 5.33
CA ILE A 59 -12.37 6.11 4.81
C ILE A 59 -13.59 7.00 5.09
N ARG A 60 -14.81 6.51 4.86
CA ARG A 60 -16.01 7.31 5.12
C ARG A 60 -16.21 7.57 6.61
N PHE A 61 -15.95 6.58 7.46
CA PHE A 61 -16.02 6.73 8.93
C PHE A 61 -14.98 7.72 9.47
N SER A 62 -13.76 7.71 8.92
CA SER A 62 -12.70 8.63 9.36
C SER A 62 -13.08 10.10 9.12
N ALA A 63 -13.90 10.37 8.09
CA ALA A 63 -14.43 11.69 7.77
C ALA A 63 -15.59 12.13 8.69
N CYS A 64 -16.36 11.20 9.28
CA CYS A 64 -17.64 11.51 9.93
C CYS A 64 -17.62 11.53 11.47
N GLY A 65 -16.56 11.10 12.14
CA GLY A 65 -16.64 10.97 13.60
C GLY A 65 -15.32 10.75 14.33
N LYS A 66 -15.36 10.64 15.65
CA LYS A 66 -14.17 10.33 16.45
C LYS A 66 -13.83 8.85 16.35
N LEU A 67 -12.58 8.53 16.01
CA LEU A 67 -12.06 7.17 16.01
C LEU A 67 -11.39 6.89 17.35
N PHE A 68 -11.67 5.73 17.93
CA PHE A 68 -11.11 5.29 19.20
C PHE A 68 -10.46 3.92 18.98
N SER A 69 -9.29 3.70 19.59
CA SER A 69 -8.59 2.42 19.47
C SER A 69 -8.30 1.77 20.82
N GLN A 70 -8.49 0.45 20.87
CA GLN A 70 -8.27 -0.39 22.04
C GLN A 70 -7.39 -1.60 21.67
N PRO A 71 -6.07 -1.53 21.87
CA PRO A 71 -5.15 -2.59 21.44
C PRO A 71 -5.36 -3.93 22.09
N SER A 72 -5.99 -4.00 23.27
CA SER A 72 -6.24 -5.28 23.94
C SER A 72 -7.45 -6.03 23.37
N ALA A 73 -8.33 -5.35 22.63
CA ALA A 73 -9.50 -5.95 21.99
C ALA A 73 -9.13 -6.44 20.59
N GLN A 74 -8.50 -7.62 20.52
CA GLN A 74 -8.00 -8.21 19.28
C GLN A 74 -8.57 -9.61 19.02
N VAL A 75 -8.97 -9.83 17.78
CA VAL A 75 -9.22 -11.13 17.17
C VAL A 75 -7.94 -11.59 16.51
N THR A 76 -7.50 -12.80 16.87
CA THR A 76 -6.37 -13.46 16.23
C THR A 76 -6.88 -14.36 15.12
N HIS A 77 -6.41 -14.14 13.89
CA HIS A 77 -6.73 -15.00 12.76
C HIS A 77 -5.64 -16.05 12.55
N THR A 78 -6.04 -17.31 12.35
CA THR A 78 -5.13 -18.34 11.86
C THR A 78 -5.18 -18.34 10.34
N SER A 79 -4.02 -18.20 9.70
CA SER A 79 -3.94 -18.16 8.24
C SER A 79 -3.50 -19.51 7.66
N ASN A 80 -4.38 -20.15 6.90
CA ASN A 80 -4.05 -21.33 6.07
C ASN A 80 -3.77 -20.89 4.61
N PHE A 81 -2.87 -19.92 4.44
CA PHE A 81 -2.52 -19.40 3.12
C PHE A 81 -1.48 -20.28 2.43
N THR A 82 -1.79 -20.68 1.20
CA THR A 82 -0.79 -21.16 0.24
C THR A 82 -0.18 -19.95 -0.47
N PHE A 83 0.99 -20.11 -1.09
CA PHE A 83 1.63 -19.05 -1.87
C PHE A 83 0.70 -18.50 -2.98
N ARG A 84 -0.07 -19.39 -3.63
CA ARG A 84 -1.08 -18.98 -4.62
C ARG A 84 -2.17 -18.10 -4.02
N LYS A 85 -2.71 -18.45 -2.84
CA LYS A 85 -3.73 -17.62 -2.16
C LYS A 85 -3.19 -16.24 -1.79
N ILE A 86 -1.91 -16.13 -1.45
CA ILE A 86 -1.25 -14.83 -1.20
C ILE A 86 -1.26 -14.00 -2.49
N ILE A 87 -0.82 -14.58 -3.60
CA ILE A 87 -0.83 -13.90 -4.91
C ILE A 87 -2.26 -13.44 -5.27
N ASP A 88 -3.24 -14.34 -5.20
CA ASP A 88 -4.63 -14.05 -5.55
C ASP A 88 -5.20 -12.92 -4.67
N GLN A 89 -4.91 -12.96 -3.36
CA GLN A 89 -5.32 -11.94 -2.41
C GLN A 89 -4.75 -10.57 -2.77
N TRP A 90 -3.44 -10.46 -2.97
CA TRP A 90 -2.80 -9.17 -3.24
C TRP A 90 -3.15 -8.60 -4.62
N TRP A 91 -3.34 -9.47 -5.61
CA TRP A 91 -3.89 -9.07 -6.90
C TRP A 91 -5.31 -8.52 -6.77
N LEU A 92 -6.17 -9.19 -5.99
CA LEU A 92 -7.52 -8.72 -5.71
C LEU A 92 -7.49 -7.37 -4.99
N THR A 93 -6.68 -7.24 -3.93
CA THR A 93 -6.47 -5.98 -3.20
C THR A 93 -6.07 -4.85 -4.14
N ALA A 94 -5.08 -5.08 -5.01
CA ALA A 94 -4.61 -4.09 -5.99
C ALA A 94 -5.76 -3.58 -6.88
N ARG A 95 -6.65 -4.47 -7.31
CA ARG A 95 -7.78 -4.11 -8.17
C ARG A 95 -8.81 -3.22 -7.45
N TYR A 96 -9.08 -3.52 -6.19
CA TYR A 96 -10.07 -2.76 -5.42
C TYR A 96 -9.50 -1.45 -4.87
N GLN A 97 -8.19 -1.38 -4.60
CA GLN A 97 -7.50 -0.11 -4.31
C GLN A 97 -7.74 0.92 -5.41
N VAL A 98 -7.66 0.52 -6.69
CA VAL A 98 -7.97 1.41 -7.82
C VAL A 98 -9.40 1.93 -7.78
N LYS A 99 -10.39 1.08 -7.46
CA LYS A 99 -11.80 1.50 -7.36
C LYS A 99 -11.99 2.53 -6.25
N ILE A 100 -11.39 2.29 -5.09
CA ILE A 100 -11.44 3.21 -3.95
C ILE A 100 -10.78 4.53 -4.33
N MET A 101 -9.58 4.48 -4.90
CA MET A 101 -8.82 5.66 -5.28
C MET A 101 -9.57 6.49 -6.33
N ARG A 102 -10.22 5.85 -7.30
CA ARG A 102 -11.09 6.54 -8.26
C ARG A 102 -12.31 7.19 -7.60
N LYS A 103 -12.91 6.56 -6.58
CA LYS A 103 -14.06 7.09 -5.84
C LYS A 103 -13.70 8.32 -5.02
N ILE A 104 -12.48 8.39 -4.49
CA ILE A 104 -12.03 9.49 -3.62
C ILE A 104 -11.23 10.57 -4.35
N SER A 105 -10.63 10.25 -5.51
CA SER A 105 -9.82 11.20 -6.27
C SER A 105 -10.69 12.28 -6.90
N GLY A 106 -10.21 13.53 -6.87
CA GLY A 106 -10.82 14.64 -7.60
C GLY A 106 -10.54 14.63 -9.11
N GLY A 107 -9.75 13.65 -9.58
CA GLY A 107 -9.17 13.65 -10.92
C GLY A 107 -7.88 14.47 -11.01
N GLY A 108 -7.18 14.36 -12.13
CA GLY A 108 -5.88 15.02 -12.32
C GLY A 108 -4.68 14.15 -11.98
N ILE A 109 -3.51 14.77 -11.87
CA ILE A 109 -2.27 14.12 -11.45
C ILE A 109 -2.01 14.38 -9.98
N GLU A 110 -1.80 13.30 -9.23
CA GLU A 110 -1.46 13.28 -7.82
C GLU A 110 -0.20 12.41 -7.62
N ILE A 111 0.87 12.99 -7.10
CA ILE A 111 2.12 12.27 -6.81
C ILE A 111 2.35 12.29 -5.30
N PHE A 112 2.44 11.10 -4.73
CA PHE A 112 2.64 10.89 -3.30
C PHE A 112 4.02 10.32 -3.03
N SER A 113 4.64 10.67 -1.92
CA SER A 113 5.77 9.89 -1.36
C SER A 113 5.45 9.49 0.06
N ASN A 114 6.07 8.42 0.54
CA ASN A 114 6.10 8.14 1.98
C ASN A 114 6.97 9.21 2.66
N THR A 115 6.46 9.85 3.71
CA THR A 115 7.23 10.82 4.51
C THR A 115 8.17 10.15 5.51
N GLY A 116 8.10 8.82 5.63
CA GLY A 116 8.84 8.08 6.65
C GLY A 116 8.42 8.51 8.04
N ALA A 117 7.11 8.64 8.27
CA ALA A 117 6.54 9.06 9.54
C ALA A 117 7.29 8.42 10.71
N LYS A 118 7.49 9.20 11.79
CA LYS A 118 8.12 8.70 13.04
C LYS A 118 7.40 7.48 13.61
N ASP A 119 6.17 7.26 13.18
CA ASP A 119 5.35 6.09 13.45
C ASP A 119 5.42 5.13 12.23
N PRO A 120 6.16 4.01 12.33
CA PRO A 120 6.27 3.00 11.28
C PRO A 120 4.95 2.42 10.74
N GLU A 121 3.82 2.58 11.44
CA GLU A 121 2.51 2.10 10.99
C GLU A 121 1.59 3.21 10.49
N ALA A 122 1.84 4.48 10.84
CA ALA A 122 1.22 5.60 10.15
C ALA A 122 1.93 5.79 8.80
N THR A 123 1.38 5.22 7.74
CA THR A 123 1.89 5.50 6.40
C THR A 123 1.45 6.91 6.03
N ASP A 124 2.13 7.95 6.50
CA ASP A 124 1.82 9.30 6.05
C ASP A 124 2.38 9.47 4.63
N HIS A 125 1.47 9.75 3.69
CA HIS A 125 1.83 10.12 2.33
C HIS A 125 1.75 11.62 2.18
N GLN A 126 2.85 12.24 1.79
CA GLN A 126 2.87 13.64 1.39
C GLN A 126 2.58 13.72 -0.10
N CYS A 127 1.58 14.52 -0.47
CA CYS A 127 1.33 14.89 -1.85
C CYS A 127 2.33 15.97 -2.28
N TRP A 128 3.20 15.63 -3.24
CA TRP A 128 4.19 16.53 -3.82
C TRP A 128 3.63 17.37 -4.96
N MET A 129 2.66 16.81 -5.68
CA MET A 129 2.10 17.41 -6.87
C MET A 129 0.64 17.04 -6.98
N ALA A 130 -0.23 18.04 -7.07
CA ALA A 130 -1.63 17.92 -7.41
C ALA A 130 -1.94 18.92 -8.52
N ARG A 131 -2.30 18.44 -9.72
CA ARG A 131 -2.74 19.32 -10.81
C ARG A 131 -3.95 18.73 -11.54
N PRO A 132 -4.94 19.56 -11.92
CA PRO A 132 -6.05 19.08 -12.72
C PRO A 132 -5.57 18.64 -14.11
N LEU A 133 -6.10 17.51 -14.59
CA LEU A 133 -5.88 16.96 -15.93
C LEU A 133 -7.17 16.28 -16.41
N PRO A 134 -7.35 16.09 -17.74
CA PRO A 134 -8.52 15.39 -18.27
C PRO A 134 -8.54 13.87 -17.97
N PHE A 135 -7.47 13.33 -17.38
CA PHE A 135 -7.36 11.95 -16.93
C PHE A 135 -6.73 11.89 -15.53
N THR A 136 -7.00 10.81 -14.82
CA THR A 136 -6.49 10.61 -13.45
C THR A 136 -5.15 9.87 -13.48
N VAL A 137 -4.14 10.43 -12.81
CA VAL A 137 -2.83 9.81 -12.59
C VAL A 137 -2.53 9.87 -11.10
N ILE A 138 -2.35 8.72 -10.46
CA ILE A 138 -1.99 8.64 -9.05
C ILE A 138 -0.76 7.76 -8.94
N ILE A 139 0.34 8.32 -8.43
CA ILE A 139 1.62 7.63 -8.33
C ILE A 139 2.13 7.71 -6.90
N PHE A 140 2.39 6.56 -6.29
CA PHE A 140 3.10 6.48 -5.01
C PHE A 140 4.58 6.19 -5.26
N LEU A 141 5.44 7.17 -4.98
CA LEU A 141 6.89 7.07 -5.08
C LEU A 141 7.42 6.15 -3.99
N SER A 142 8.13 5.10 -4.40
CA SER A 142 8.68 4.07 -3.51
C SER A 142 10.00 3.53 -4.06
N SER A 143 10.81 2.90 -3.19
CA SER A 143 12.08 2.29 -3.65
C SER A 143 11.79 1.15 -4.63
N PHE A 144 10.71 0.40 -4.42
CA PHE A 144 10.24 -0.64 -5.32
C PHE A 144 9.89 -0.13 -6.73
N LEU A 145 9.22 1.03 -6.83
CA LEU A 145 8.90 1.64 -8.12
C LEU A 145 10.18 2.01 -8.88
N PHE A 146 11.11 2.71 -8.23
CA PHE A 146 12.37 3.10 -8.87
C PHE A 146 13.23 1.90 -9.26
N MET A 147 13.19 0.81 -8.48
CA MET A 147 13.84 -0.46 -8.84
C MET A 147 13.28 -1.03 -10.15
N ASN A 148 11.94 -1.10 -10.27
CA ASN A 148 11.27 -1.57 -11.48
C ASN A 148 11.51 -0.67 -12.71
N LEU A 149 11.45 0.65 -12.52
CA LEU A 149 11.78 1.61 -13.59
C LEU A 149 13.24 1.47 -14.05
N SER A 150 14.17 1.27 -13.11
CA SER A 150 15.58 1.07 -13.44
C SER A 150 15.79 -0.22 -14.23
N LEU A 151 15.11 -1.31 -13.87
CA LEU A 151 15.12 -2.56 -14.64
C LEU A 151 14.55 -2.37 -16.05
N ALA A 152 13.43 -1.65 -16.17
CA ALA A 152 12.79 -1.37 -17.45
C ALA A 152 13.67 -0.53 -18.40
N VAL A 153 14.57 0.29 -17.87
CA VAL A 153 15.56 1.05 -18.65
C VAL A 153 16.83 0.23 -18.91
N LEU A 154 17.32 -0.49 -17.89
CA LEU A 154 18.57 -1.26 -17.95
C LEU A 154 18.51 -2.37 -18.99
N VAL A 155 17.41 -3.14 -19.04
CA VAL A 155 17.30 -4.29 -19.95
C VAL A 155 17.39 -3.87 -21.43
N PRO A 156 16.59 -2.90 -21.93
CA PRO A 156 16.76 -2.41 -23.30
C PRO A 156 18.13 -1.77 -23.56
N ALA A 157 18.68 -1.02 -22.60
CA ALA A 157 20.00 -0.40 -22.78
C ALA A 157 21.11 -1.44 -22.96
N LEU A 158 21.06 -2.56 -22.22
CA LEU A 158 22.00 -3.67 -22.38
C LEU A 158 21.82 -4.37 -23.73
N ILE A 159 20.57 -4.64 -24.16
CA ILE A 159 20.26 -5.26 -25.46
C ILE A 159 20.79 -4.40 -26.61
N LEU A 160 20.66 -3.08 -26.51
CA LEU A 160 21.10 -2.12 -27.52
C LEU A 160 22.59 -1.73 -27.41
N GLY A 161 23.33 -2.25 -26.42
CA GLY A 161 24.73 -1.89 -26.17
C GLY A 161 24.93 -0.42 -25.75
N CYS A 162 23.88 0.25 -25.26
CA CYS A 162 23.92 1.65 -24.85
C CYS A 162 24.48 1.80 -23.42
N TRP A 163 25.79 1.58 -23.27
CA TRP A 163 26.49 1.66 -21.98
C TRP A 163 26.29 2.98 -21.21
N PRO A 164 26.25 4.16 -21.84
CA PRO A 164 25.99 5.42 -21.13
C PRO A 164 24.64 5.47 -20.40
N VAL A 165 23.65 4.69 -20.85
CA VAL A 165 22.35 4.57 -20.18
C VAL A 165 22.34 3.38 -19.21
N ALA A 166 22.95 2.27 -19.58
CA ALA A 166 22.99 1.06 -18.77
C ALA A 166 23.72 1.27 -17.43
N ILE A 167 24.85 1.98 -17.42
CA ILE A 167 25.64 2.21 -16.20
C ILE A 167 24.83 2.99 -15.14
N PRO A 168 24.26 4.18 -15.43
CA PRO A 168 23.42 4.89 -14.47
C PRO A 168 22.21 4.07 -14.01
N ALA A 169 21.53 3.37 -14.92
CA ALA A 169 20.38 2.54 -14.57
C ALA A 169 20.75 1.42 -13.59
N LEU A 170 21.92 0.78 -13.78
CA LEU A 170 22.46 -0.22 -12.86
C LEU A 170 22.79 0.36 -11.49
N VAL A 171 23.35 1.57 -11.42
CA VAL A 171 23.65 2.27 -10.16
C VAL A 171 22.36 2.58 -9.40
N VAL A 172 21.36 3.16 -10.07
CA VAL A 172 20.05 3.45 -9.45
C VAL A 172 19.36 2.16 -8.99
N LEU A 173 19.44 1.09 -9.79
CA LEU A 173 18.95 -0.24 -9.42
C LEU A 173 19.61 -0.73 -8.14
N GLY A 174 20.94 -0.66 -8.03
CA GLY A 174 21.68 -1.09 -6.83
C GLY A 174 21.27 -0.30 -5.57
N ILE A 175 21.15 1.03 -5.69
CA ILE A 175 20.74 1.90 -4.58
C ILE A 175 19.31 1.60 -4.14
N THR A 176 18.38 1.48 -5.08
CA THR A 176 16.96 1.27 -4.79
C THR A 176 16.68 -0.14 -4.29
N ALA A 177 17.35 -1.15 -4.83
CA ALA A 177 17.31 -2.52 -4.31
C ALA A 177 17.86 -2.59 -2.88
N PHE A 178 18.99 -1.92 -2.60
CA PHE A 178 19.53 -1.84 -1.24
C PHE A 178 18.53 -1.19 -0.28
N ARG A 179 17.98 -0.02 -0.64
CA ARG A 179 16.98 0.68 0.19
C ARG A 179 15.73 -0.17 0.43
N TYR A 180 15.24 -0.83 -0.61
CA TYR A 180 14.06 -1.70 -0.53
C TYR A 180 14.31 -2.88 0.41
N PHE A 181 15.36 -3.68 0.18
CA PHE A 181 15.61 -4.91 0.95
C PHE A 181 16.32 -4.69 2.29
N ARG A 182 16.82 -3.49 2.59
CA ARG A 182 17.54 -3.20 3.85
C ARG A 182 16.77 -3.65 5.08
N THR A 183 15.48 -3.32 5.17
CA THR A 183 14.65 -3.67 6.34
C THR A 183 14.55 -5.18 6.53
N ASP A 184 14.39 -5.94 5.44
CA ASP A 184 14.28 -7.40 5.50
C ASP A 184 15.58 -8.06 5.98
N PHE A 185 16.73 -7.56 5.52
CA PHE A 185 18.02 -8.11 5.92
C PHE A 185 18.42 -7.72 7.35
N THR A 186 17.91 -6.60 7.87
CA THR A 186 18.13 -6.18 9.27
C THR A 186 17.32 -6.98 10.30
N ARG A 187 16.38 -7.83 9.87
CA ARG A 187 15.55 -8.66 10.75
C ARG A 187 16.34 -9.77 11.44
N THR A 188 16.85 -9.50 12.64
CA THR A 188 17.64 -10.46 13.42
C THR A 188 16.82 -11.62 13.99
N ASP A 189 15.50 -11.48 14.07
CA ASP A 189 14.55 -12.50 14.55
C ASP A 189 14.43 -13.72 13.63
N LEU A 190 14.93 -13.61 12.38
CA LEU A 190 14.85 -14.65 11.37
C LEU A 190 16.24 -15.17 10.99
N GLY A 191 16.37 -16.48 10.78
CA GLY A 191 17.55 -17.09 10.15
C GLY A 191 17.68 -16.67 8.67
N PHE A 192 18.89 -16.68 8.12
CA PHE A 192 19.18 -16.16 6.76
C PHE A 192 18.27 -16.73 5.67
N GLY A 193 18.06 -18.04 5.63
CA GLY A 193 17.17 -18.67 4.64
C GLY A 193 15.70 -18.22 4.78
N ARG A 194 15.24 -17.92 6.00
CA ARG A 194 13.89 -17.36 6.22
C ARG A 194 13.80 -15.91 5.78
N ARG A 195 14.87 -15.11 5.96
CA ARG A 195 14.95 -13.73 5.43
C ARG A 195 14.84 -13.73 3.91
N LEU A 196 15.60 -14.57 3.21
CA LEU A 196 15.53 -14.66 1.74
C LEU A 196 14.12 -15.03 1.24
N ARG A 197 13.48 -16.02 1.88
CA ARG A 197 12.09 -16.39 1.54
C ARG A 197 11.13 -15.22 1.78
N PHE A 198 11.30 -14.49 2.88
CA PHE A 198 10.50 -13.31 3.18
C PHE A 198 10.71 -12.21 2.13
N CYS A 199 11.96 -11.87 1.78
CA CYS A 199 12.28 -10.92 0.72
C CYS A 199 11.59 -11.29 -0.59
N PHE A 200 11.67 -12.56 -0.98
CA PHE A 200 11.06 -13.07 -2.21
C PHE A 200 9.53 -12.95 -2.18
N ILE A 201 8.88 -13.40 -1.10
CA ILE A 201 7.42 -13.28 -0.96
C ILE A 201 7.00 -11.81 -1.01
N ARG A 202 7.70 -10.92 -0.30
CA ARG A 202 7.41 -9.48 -0.28
C ARG A 202 7.56 -8.85 -1.66
N PHE A 203 8.62 -9.22 -2.38
CA PHE A 203 8.84 -8.78 -3.75
C PHE A 203 7.67 -9.20 -4.66
N VAL A 204 7.27 -10.47 -4.61
CA VAL A 204 6.13 -10.99 -5.41
C VAL A 204 4.83 -10.27 -5.06
N ILE A 205 4.57 -10.02 -3.77
CA ILE A 205 3.40 -9.25 -3.32
C ILE A 205 3.40 -7.85 -3.94
N ASN A 206 4.53 -7.16 -3.91
CA ASN A 206 4.64 -5.82 -4.47
C ASN A 206 4.53 -5.80 -6.00
N GLU A 207 5.03 -6.83 -6.69
CA GLU A 207 4.77 -7.00 -8.13
C GLU A 207 3.27 -7.16 -8.41
N MET A 208 2.56 -7.98 -7.63
CA MET A 208 1.11 -8.14 -7.80
C MET A 208 0.36 -6.84 -7.53
N LEU A 209 0.77 -6.06 -6.53
CA LEU A 209 0.24 -4.73 -6.25
C LEU A 209 0.50 -3.76 -7.41
N LEU A 210 1.74 -3.69 -7.91
CA LEU A 210 2.13 -2.81 -9.00
C LEU A 210 1.35 -3.13 -10.27
N TRP A 211 1.43 -4.37 -10.76
CA TRP A 211 0.80 -4.76 -12.02
C TRP A 211 -0.73 -4.83 -11.92
N GLY A 212 -1.25 -5.38 -10.82
CA GLY A 212 -2.70 -5.49 -10.61
C GLY A 212 -3.35 -4.11 -10.55
N SER A 213 -2.70 -3.15 -9.92
CA SER A 213 -3.21 -1.79 -9.79
C SER A 213 -3.01 -0.97 -11.07
N PHE A 214 -1.89 -1.13 -11.77
CA PHE A 214 -1.67 -0.50 -13.08
C PHE A 214 -2.70 -0.95 -14.12
N LEU A 215 -2.85 -2.27 -14.31
CA LEU A 215 -3.78 -2.82 -15.30
C LEU A 215 -5.24 -2.52 -14.99
N GLN A 216 -5.63 -2.58 -13.70
CA GLN A 216 -6.97 -2.20 -13.30
C GLN A 216 -7.21 -0.70 -13.42
N GLY A 217 -6.17 0.11 -13.20
CA GLY A 217 -6.18 1.55 -13.46
C GLY A 217 -6.53 1.84 -14.91
N LEU A 218 -5.82 1.22 -15.86
CA LEU A 218 -6.08 1.41 -17.29
C LEU A 218 -7.54 1.08 -17.66
N LYS A 219 -8.09 -0.02 -17.14
CA LYS A 219 -9.52 -0.38 -17.31
C LYS A 219 -10.46 0.67 -16.71
N ALA A 220 -10.03 1.33 -15.64
CA ALA A 220 -10.75 2.40 -14.98
C ALA A 220 -10.45 3.80 -15.57
N ARG A 221 -9.74 3.89 -16.70
CA ARG A 221 -9.29 5.14 -17.36
C ARG A 221 -8.43 6.02 -16.43
N MET A 222 -7.56 5.40 -15.65
CA MET A 222 -6.59 6.08 -14.79
C MET A 222 -5.22 5.40 -14.86
N ILE A 223 -4.16 6.16 -14.64
CA ILE A 223 -2.84 5.57 -14.35
C ILE A 223 -2.73 5.50 -12.84
N TYR A 224 -2.62 4.30 -12.29
CA TYR A 224 -2.50 4.09 -10.86
C TYR A 224 -1.31 3.19 -10.56
N ILE A 225 -0.37 3.70 -9.77
CA ILE A 225 0.82 2.97 -9.32
C ILE A 225 0.76 2.91 -7.80
N SER A 226 0.42 1.74 -7.26
CA SER A 226 0.22 1.54 -5.82
C SER A 226 1.50 1.78 -5.00
N HIS A 227 1.31 2.05 -3.71
CA HIS A 227 2.39 2.07 -2.74
C HIS A 227 2.99 0.67 -2.56
N GLU A 228 4.24 0.61 -2.13
CA GLU A 228 4.88 -0.66 -1.78
C GLU A 228 4.36 -1.17 -0.43
N PHE A 229 4.11 -2.47 -0.31
CA PHE A 229 3.96 -3.10 0.99
C PHE A 229 5.33 -3.09 1.70
N SER A 230 5.41 -2.36 2.81
CA SER A 230 6.61 -2.26 3.63
C SER A 230 6.63 -3.36 4.69
N SER A 231 7.80 -3.96 4.92
CA SER A 231 8.03 -4.76 6.11
C SER A 231 8.28 -3.82 7.30
N VAL A 232 7.40 -3.81 8.29
CA VAL A 232 7.71 -3.21 9.60
C VAL A 232 8.55 -4.19 10.43
#